data_AF-A0A554LTZ8-F1
#
_entry.id   AF-A0A554LTZ8-F1
#
_cell.length_a   1.000
_cell.length_b   1.000
_cell.length_c   1.000
_cell.angle_alpha   90.00
_cell.angle_beta   90.00
_cell.angle_gamma   90.00
#
_symmetry.space_group_name_H-M   'P 1'
#
loop_
_entity.id
_entity.type
_entity.pdbx_description
1 polymer ?
#
loop_
_entity_poly.entity_id
_entity_poly.type
_entity_poly.pdbx_seq_one_letter_code
_entity_poly.pdbx_strand_id
1 'polypeptide(L)'
;MPTLTKRQKQIYDYIKSYVEKNGLSPTFNEIKKHFKLSAASTVHQHIGALVEKEMLIKNNYNSRGIELNKKNRKDLIKIPLAGTIAAGQPIETFQTNETITVPKNLLSKSGEHFALKVKGDSMIDEGIFDDDTVIIRKQDTIENGETAVALINGNEVTLKKIYKEKNRIRLQPANPNLKPLFVKNVIIQGKVISAFRNIEKIEEEDTILKSDEKSKGLAAIEQKHYFNRNNFVLYHSDCVSMLNSMKENSVDMIFADPPYLLSNGGFSVHAGRRVSVDKGEWDKSNGLKKDFEFHLEWIQAARRVLKPHGTIWISGTYHSIYQCGFAVQVAKFHILNDIAWFKPNASPNLSCRYFTASHETLLWARKDKNAKHAFDYDLMKNGNWPEDQLKKPGFQMRSVWAMGTPKRIEKKFGKHPTQKPEDLLKRIILASTNKDDLVVDPFTGSSTTGIASHLLGRRFIGIDTEKKYLDLSIKRFEELERNLKNPSN
;
A
#
# COMPACT_ATOMS: atom_id res chain seq x y z
N MET A 1 -25.48 19.51 -23.49
CA MET A 1 -25.38 18.04 -23.32
C MET A 1 -25.30 17.40 -24.70
N PRO A 2 -24.52 16.32 -24.88
CA PRO A 2 -24.42 15.64 -26.17
C PRO A 2 -25.78 15.06 -26.59
N THR A 3 -26.10 15.15 -27.89
CA THR A 3 -27.38 14.68 -28.44
C THR A 3 -27.43 13.14 -28.44
N LEU A 4 -28.36 12.57 -27.69
CA LEU A 4 -28.61 11.12 -27.66
C LEU A 4 -29.63 10.72 -28.71
N THR A 5 -29.40 9.59 -29.39
CA THR A 5 -30.46 9.00 -30.21
C THR A 5 -31.59 8.49 -29.30
N LYS A 6 -32.81 8.36 -29.86
CA LYS A 6 -33.98 7.85 -29.12
C LYS A 6 -33.66 6.53 -28.38
N ARG A 7 -32.90 5.63 -29.03
CA ARG A 7 -32.50 4.34 -28.46
C ARG A 7 -31.43 4.46 -27.37
N GLN A 8 -30.45 5.34 -27.54
CA GLN A 8 -29.43 5.61 -26.52
C GLN A 8 -30.05 6.21 -25.26
N LYS A 9 -30.99 7.15 -25.41
CA LYS A 9 -31.73 7.74 -24.29
C LYS A 9 -32.54 6.68 -23.52
N GLN A 10 -33.28 5.83 -24.23
CA GLN A 10 -34.02 4.72 -23.62
C GLN A 10 -33.10 3.80 -22.79
N ILE A 11 -31.95 3.42 -23.34
CA ILE A 11 -30.98 2.56 -22.63
C ILE A 11 -30.39 3.27 -21.41
N TYR A 12 -30.04 4.55 -21.53
CA TYR A 12 -29.53 5.35 -20.41
C TYR A 12 -30.58 5.49 -19.29
N ASP A 13 -31.83 5.80 -19.62
CA ASP A 13 -32.92 5.96 -18.64
C ASP A 13 -33.26 4.61 -17.95
N TYR A 14 -33.17 3.50 -18.69
CA TYR A 14 -33.28 2.15 -18.11
C TYR A 14 -32.14 1.86 -17.13
N ILE A 15 -30.89 2.15 -17.49
CA ILE A 15 -29.74 1.95 -16.58
C ILE A 15 -29.92 2.81 -15.32
N LYS A 16 -30.33 4.06 -15.48
CA LYS A 16 -30.57 4.99 -14.37
C LYS A 16 -31.63 4.46 -13.41
N SER A 17 -32.82 4.12 -13.90
CA SER A 17 -33.90 3.58 -13.08
C SER A 17 -33.56 2.23 -12.45
N TYR A 18 -32.77 1.39 -13.14
CA TYR A 18 -32.33 0.11 -12.61
C TYR A 18 -31.36 0.27 -11.43
N VAL A 19 -30.43 1.22 -11.52
CA VAL A 19 -29.49 1.55 -10.43
C VAL A 19 -30.25 2.14 -9.24
N GLU A 20 -31.17 3.07 -9.48
CA GLU A 20 -32.00 3.68 -8.42
C GLU A 20 -32.84 2.63 -7.67
N LYS A 21 -33.34 1.60 -8.36
CA LYS A 21 -34.18 0.55 -7.78
C LYS A 21 -33.38 -0.56 -7.08
N ASN A 22 -32.26 -1.00 -7.66
CA ASN A 22 -31.56 -2.21 -7.23
C ASN A 22 -30.21 -1.93 -6.56
N GLY A 23 -29.77 -0.67 -6.48
CA GLY A 23 -28.48 -0.28 -5.92
C GLY A 23 -27.25 -0.72 -6.74
N LEU A 24 -27.47 -1.38 -7.89
CA LEU A 24 -26.43 -1.98 -8.72
C LEU A 24 -26.77 -1.77 -10.20
N SER A 25 -25.75 -1.62 -11.06
CA SER A 25 -25.94 -1.49 -12.51
C SER A 25 -26.49 -2.79 -13.12
N PRO A 26 -27.37 -2.71 -14.15
CA PRO A 26 -27.77 -3.88 -14.91
C PRO A 26 -26.58 -4.44 -15.70
N THR A 27 -26.60 -5.75 -15.90
CA THR A 27 -25.71 -6.50 -16.79
C THR A 27 -26.12 -6.32 -18.25
N PHE A 28 -25.20 -6.58 -19.19
CA PHE A 28 -25.53 -6.52 -20.62
C PHE A 28 -26.66 -7.49 -21.03
N ASN A 29 -26.78 -8.64 -20.34
CA ASN A 29 -27.87 -9.60 -20.59
C ASN A 29 -29.23 -9.07 -20.12
N GLU A 30 -29.28 -8.37 -18.99
CA GLU A 30 -30.52 -7.72 -18.49
C GLU A 30 -30.96 -6.60 -19.44
N ILE A 31 -30.02 -5.78 -19.93
CA ILE A 31 -30.30 -4.75 -20.95
C ILE A 31 -30.78 -5.41 -22.25
N LYS A 32 -30.11 -6.46 -22.73
CA LYS A 32 -30.51 -7.20 -23.94
C LYS A 32 -31.93 -7.73 -23.82
N LYS A 33 -32.27 -8.35 -22.69
CA LYS A 33 -33.59 -8.94 -22.42
C LYS A 33 -34.67 -7.87 -22.33
N HIS A 34 -34.42 -6.77 -21.61
CA HIS A 34 -35.38 -5.68 -21.47
C HIS A 34 -35.73 -5.02 -22.82
N PHE A 35 -34.71 -4.80 -23.65
CA PHE A 35 -34.88 -4.15 -24.94
C PHE A 35 -35.18 -5.09 -26.11
N LYS A 36 -35.33 -6.40 -25.84
CA LYS A 36 -35.58 -7.47 -26.83
C LYS A 36 -34.61 -7.41 -28.02
N LEU A 37 -33.32 -7.20 -27.74
CA LEU A 37 -32.30 -7.08 -28.77
C LEU A 37 -31.81 -8.48 -29.21
N SER A 38 -31.66 -8.68 -30.52
CA SER A 38 -31.24 -9.97 -31.10
C SER A 38 -29.81 -10.36 -30.71
N ALA A 39 -28.89 -9.38 -30.70
CA ALA A 39 -27.47 -9.61 -30.44
C ALA A 39 -26.93 -8.82 -29.24
N ALA A 40 -25.99 -9.41 -28.49
CA ALA A 40 -25.29 -8.72 -27.41
C ALA A 40 -24.37 -7.60 -27.93
N SER A 41 -23.88 -7.73 -29.17
CA SER A 41 -23.08 -6.70 -29.86
C SER A 41 -23.81 -5.36 -29.98
N THR A 42 -25.13 -5.36 -30.17
CA THR A 42 -25.94 -4.13 -30.25
C THR A 42 -25.99 -3.39 -28.90
N VAL A 43 -26.00 -4.14 -27.79
CA VAL A 43 -25.91 -3.55 -26.44
C VAL A 43 -24.53 -2.92 -26.23
N HIS A 44 -23.46 -3.63 -26.63
CA HIS A 44 -22.10 -3.09 -26.57
C HIS A 44 -21.93 -1.80 -27.38
N GLN A 45 -22.52 -1.72 -28.57
CA GLN A 45 -22.47 -0.53 -29.43
C GLN A 45 -23.15 0.68 -28.77
N HIS A 46 -24.36 0.50 -28.22
CA HIS A 46 -25.06 1.60 -27.55
C HIS A 46 -24.36 2.07 -26.27
N ILE A 47 -23.78 1.15 -25.50
CA ILE A 47 -23.03 1.48 -24.28
C ILE A 47 -21.71 2.17 -24.64
N GLY A 48 -21.00 1.70 -25.67
CA GLY A 48 -19.80 2.38 -26.19
C GLY A 48 -20.10 3.82 -26.58
N ALA A 49 -21.16 4.05 -27.34
CA ALA A 49 -21.58 5.40 -27.72
C ALA A 49 -22.01 6.28 -26.54
N LEU A 50 -22.58 5.69 -25.47
CA LEU A 50 -22.91 6.42 -24.24
C LEU A 50 -21.66 6.75 -23.40
N VAL A 51 -20.62 5.91 -23.46
CA VAL A 51 -19.31 6.17 -22.82
C VAL A 51 -18.55 7.25 -23.57
N GLU A 52 -18.49 7.20 -24.90
CA GLU A 52 -17.90 8.24 -25.75
C GLU A 52 -18.56 9.61 -25.54
N LYS A 53 -19.87 9.62 -25.28
CA LYS A 53 -20.64 10.83 -24.96
C LYS A 53 -20.55 11.24 -23.48
N GLU A 54 -19.64 10.64 -22.71
CA GLU A 54 -19.45 10.89 -21.28
C GLU A 54 -20.72 10.71 -20.43
N MET A 55 -21.72 9.94 -20.89
CA MET A 55 -22.95 9.68 -20.11
C MET A 55 -22.75 8.50 -19.14
N LEU A 56 -21.91 7.55 -19.53
CA LEU A 56 -21.57 6.36 -18.74
C LEU A 56 -20.05 6.25 -18.59
N ILE A 57 -19.61 5.64 -17.49
CA ILE A 57 -18.23 5.22 -17.25
C ILE A 57 -18.23 3.69 -17.29
N LYS A 58 -17.27 3.10 -18.01
CA LYS A 58 -17.15 1.65 -18.14
C LYS A 58 -15.93 1.14 -17.37
N ASN A 59 -16.19 0.41 -16.29
CA ASN A 59 -15.22 -0.36 -15.53
C ASN A 59 -15.11 -1.78 -16.11
N ASN A 60 -13.99 -2.07 -16.79
CA ASN A 60 -13.79 -3.33 -17.53
C ASN A 60 -13.55 -4.57 -16.65
N TYR A 61 -13.71 -4.47 -15.33
CA TYR A 61 -13.32 -5.52 -14.38
C TYR A 61 -14.49 -6.37 -13.87
N ASN A 62 -15.75 -6.03 -14.15
CA ASN A 62 -16.93 -6.79 -13.68
C ASN A 62 -18.09 -6.79 -14.70
N SER A 63 -18.95 -7.82 -14.65
CA SER A 63 -20.17 -7.93 -15.49
C SER A 63 -21.21 -6.82 -15.28
N ARG A 64 -21.06 -6.03 -14.20
CA ARG A 64 -21.85 -4.85 -13.83
C ARG A 64 -21.05 -3.54 -13.85
N GLY A 65 -19.96 -3.49 -14.60
CA GLY A 65 -19.05 -2.35 -14.65
C GLY A 65 -19.54 -1.15 -15.47
N ILE A 66 -20.83 -0.82 -15.45
CA ILE A 66 -21.33 0.43 -16.04
C ILE A 66 -21.71 1.35 -14.89
N GLU A 67 -21.16 2.55 -14.87
CA GLU A 67 -21.50 3.58 -13.88
C GLU A 67 -22.07 4.80 -14.60
N LEU A 68 -23.06 5.45 -14.00
CA LEU A 68 -23.54 6.74 -14.50
C LEU A 68 -22.41 7.77 -14.28
N ASN A 69 -22.04 8.53 -15.30
CA ASN A 69 -21.03 9.58 -15.13
C ASN A 69 -21.60 10.69 -14.24
N LYS A 70 -21.14 10.74 -12.98
CA LYS A 70 -21.61 11.69 -11.95
C LYS A 70 -21.02 13.10 -12.11
N LYS A 71 -20.72 13.54 -13.34
CA LYS A 71 -20.38 14.95 -13.64
C LYS A 71 -21.59 15.92 -13.59
N ASN A 72 -22.73 15.52 -13.02
CA ASN A 72 -23.78 16.47 -12.64
C ASN A 72 -23.38 17.21 -11.35
N ARG A 73 -22.57 18.27 -11.52
CA ARG A 73 -22.27 19.31 -10.51
C ARG A 73 -23.50 20.19 -10.19
N LYS A 74 -24.67 19.62 -9.97
CA LYS A 74 -25.89 20.38 -9.61
C LYS A 74 -26.33 20.22 -8.15
N ASP A 75 -25.69 19.34 -7.38
CA ASP A 75 -26.09 19.02 -6.01
C ASP A 75 -24.95 19.20 -4.99
N LEU A 76 -24.18 20.27 -5.11
CA LEU A 76 -23.18 20.69 -4.11
C LEU A 76 -23.74 21.88 -3.32
N ILE A 77 -23.75 21.78 -2.00
CA ILE A 77 -24.23 22.82 -1.08
C ILE A 77 -23.09 23.23 -0.15
N LYS A 78 -22.94 24.53 0.08
CA LYS A 78 -22.00 25.06 1.07
C LYS A 78 -22.67 25.08 2.44
N ILE A 79 -22.01 24.52 3.45
CA ILE A 79 -22.44 24.58 4.85
C ILE A 79 -21.32 25.21 5.72
N PRO A 80 -21.64 25.88 6.84
CA PRO A 80 -20.63 26.45 7.73
C PRO A 80 -19.68 25.41 8.31
N LEU A 81 -18.38 25.71 8.39
CA LEU A 81 -17.38 24.93 9.10
C LEU A 81 -17.12 25.59 10.47
N ALA A 82 -17.66 24.99 11.52
CA ALA A 82 -17.77 25.61 12.83
C ALA A 82 -16.58 25.31 13.79
N GLY A 83 -15.49 24.72 13.28
CA GLY A 83 -14.26 24.46 14.05
C GLY A 83 -13.88 22.98 14.23
N THR A 84 -13.06 22.69 15.25
CA THR A 84 -12.52 21.36 15.58
C THR A 84 -12.96 20.90 16.98
N ILE A 85 -13.31 19.62 17.16
CA ILE A 85 -13.98 19.15 18.40
C ILE A 85 -13.01 18.86 19.57
N ALA A 86 -11.74 18.51 19.36
CA ALA A 86 -10.88 18.06 20.48
C ALA A 86 -10.12 19.15 21.25
N ALA A 87 -10.40 20.43 21.01
CA ALA A 87 -9.84 21.54 21.75
C ALA A 87 -10.92 22.64 21.87
N GLY A 88 -11.48 22.81 23.07
CA GLY A 88 -12.77 23.46 23.28
C GLY A 88 -12.87 24.96 22.95
N GLN A 89 -14.08 25.35 22.55
CA GLN A 89 -14.94 26.48 22.98
C GLN A 89 -16.37 26.17 22.46
N PRO A 90 -17.46 26.74 23.01
CA PRO A 90 -18.82 26.51 22.49
C PRO A 90 -18.97 26.88 21.02
N ILE A 91 -19.67 26.05 20.24
CA ILE A 91 -19.90 26.28 18.79
C ILE A 91 -20.54 27.66 18.50
N GLU A 92 -21.35 28.17 19.42
CA GLU A 92 -22.04 29.46 19.28
C GLU A 92 -21.09 30.66 19.20
N THR A 93 -19.83 30.50 19.59
CA THR A 93 -18.81 31.57 19.53
C THR A 93 -18.08 31.62 18.17
N PHE A 94 -18.26 30.62 17.31
CA PHE A 94 -17.63 30.55 15.99
C PHE A 94 -18.51 31.24 14.93
N GLN A 95 -18.47 32.57 14.87
CA GLN A 95 -18.82 33.30 13.65
C GLN A 95 -17.65 33.17 12.64
N THR A 96 -17.41 31.96 12.14
CA THR A 96 -16.44 31.76 11.06
C THR A 96 -17.13 31.96 9.71
N ASN A 97 -16.50 32.73 8.81
CA ASN A 97 -16.92 32.82 7.40
C ASN A 97 -16.52 31.57 6.58
N GLU A 98 -15.95 30.56 7.24
CA GLU A 98 -15.47 29.35 6.60
C GLU A 98 -16.65 28.42 6.27
N THR A 99 -16.69 27.95 5.03
CA THR A 99 -17.71 27.02 4.55
C THR A 99 -17.06 25.83 3.86
N ILE A 100 -17.68 24.66 3.99
CA ILE A 100 -17.28 23.46 3.26
C ILE A 100 -18.35 23.11 2.23
N THR A 101 -17.92 22.69 1.05
CA THR A 101 -18.81 22.27 -0.03
C THR A 101 -19.04 20.77 0.09
N VAL A 102 -20.29 20.37 0.30
CA VAL A 102 -20.67 18.96 0.47
C VAL A 102 -21.76 18.54 -0.52
N PRO A 103 -21.76 17.28 -0.98
CA PRO A 103 -22.88 16.72 -1.73
C PRO A 103 -24.19 16.78 -0.95
N LYS A 104 -25.28 17.23 -1.60
CA LYS A 104 -26.62 17.38 -1.01
C LYS A 104 -27.17 16.09 -0.40
N ASN A 105 -26.76 14.93 -0.90
CA ASN A 105 -27.17 13.63 -0.37
C ASN A 105 -26.54 13.29 1.00
N LEU A 106 -25.53 14.03 1.46
CA LEU A 106 -24.98 13.92 2.81
C LEU A 106 -25.75 14.76 3.84
N LEU A 107 -26.66 15.63 3.37
CA LEU A 107 -27.52 16.47 4.22
C LEU A 107 -28.88 15.81 4.40
N SER A 108 -29.53 16.08 5.55
CA SER A 108 -30.96 15.74 5.69
C SER A 108 -31.83 16.65 4.84
N LYS A 109 -33.02 16.18 4.45
CA LYS A 109 -33.96 16.92 3.59
C LYS A 109 -34.39 18.29 4.15
N SER A 110 -34.27 18.48 5.46
CA SER A 110 -34.57 19.71 6.19
C SER A 110 -33.65 19.87 7.41
N GLY A 111 -33.62 21.07 7.99
CA GLY A 111 -32.81 21.45 9.15
C GLY A 111 -31.55 22.23 8.77
N GLU A 112 -31.01 22.99 9.72
CA GLU A 112 -29.72 23.66 9.59
C GLU A 112 -28.59 22.64 9.78
N HIS A 113 -27.56 22.72 8.93
CA HIS A 113 -26.38 21.86 8.99
C HIS A 113 -25.11 22.67 9.16
N PHE A 114 -24.16 22.12 9.89
CA PHE A 114 -22.81 22.64 9.99
C PHE A 114 -21.82 21.47 10.03
N ALA A 115 -20.56 21.74 9.72
CA ALA A 115 -19.49 20.76 9.75
C ALA A 115 -18.53 21.04 10.91
N LEU A 116 -17.93 19.99 11.45
CA LEU A 116 -16.81 20.08 12.39
C LEU A 116 -15.72 19.10 12.00
N LYS A 117 -14.47 19.51 12.26
CA LYS A 117 -13.32 18.63 12.12
C LYS A 117 -13.13 17.81 13.39
N VAL A 118 -12.98 16.51 13.24
CA VAL A 118 -12.75 15.59 14.35
C VAL A 118 -11.27 15.62 14.70
N LYS A 119 -10.98 15.57 16.00
CA LYS A 119 -9.63 15.35 16.51
C LYS A 119 -9.68 14.28 17.61
N GLY A 120 -8.73 13.36 17.62
CA GLY A 120 -8.71 12.18 18.48
C GLY A 120 -9.54 10.99 17.97
N ASP A 121 -9.50 9.89 18.72
CA ASP A 121 -9.94 8.55 18.30
C ASP A 121 -11.20 8.06 19.05
N SER A 122 -11.96 8.96 19.67
CA SER A 122 -13.00 8.54 20.62
C SER A 122 -14.23 7.87 20.02
N MET A 123 -14.37 7.89 18.68
CA MET A 123 -15.54 7.42 17.94
C MET A 123 -15.20 6.44 16.80
N ILE A 124 -14.05 5.75 16.88
CA ILE A 124 -13.54 4.85 15.82
C ILE A 124 -14.50 3.70 15.46
N ASP A 125 -15.22 3.13 16.42
CA ASP A 125 -16.18 2.04 16.16
C ASP A 125 -17.44 2.51 15.43
N GLU A 126 -17.68 3.83 15.41
CA GLU A 126 -18.71 4.47 14.56
C GLU A 126 -18.18 4.85 13.17
N GLY A 127 -16.93 4.47 12.87
CA GLY A 127 -16.26 4.84 11.63
C GLY A 127 -15.88 6.32 11.55
N ILE A 128 -15.79 7.01 12.69
CA ILE A 128 -15.37 8.41 12.78
C ILE A 128 -13.95 8.45 13.36
N PHE A 129 -12.99 8.90 12.56
CA PHE A 129 -11.57 8.89 12.90
C PHE A 129 -11.02 10.30 13.05
N ASP A 130 -9.79 10.39 13.57
CA ASP A 130 -9.02 11.64 13.62
C ASP A 130 -8.93 12.28 12.22
N ASP A 131 -9.04 13.61 12.16
CA ASP A 131 -9.10 14.43 10.94
C ASP A 131 -10.34 14.27 10.03
N ASP A 132 -11.29 13.38 10.34
CA ASP A 132 -12.54 13.30 9.58
C ASP A 132 -13.39 14.58 9.73
N THR A 133 -14.21 14.88 8.72
CA THR A 133 -15.22 15.94 8.82
C THR A 133 -16.58 15.32 9.09
N VAL A 134 -17.19 15.69 10.20
CA VAL A 134 -18.56 15.30 10.53
C VAL A 134 -19.53 16.38 10.11
N ILE A 135 -20.66 15.97 9.55
CA ILE A 135 -21.81 16.84 9.26
C ILE A 135 -22.82 16.67 10.38
N ILE A 136 -23.18 17.80 10.97
CA ILE A 136 -24.09 17.88 12.10
C ILE A 136 -25.36 18.57 11.66
N ARG A 137 -26.50 17.98 12.00
CA ARG A 137 -27.79 18.66 11.96
C ARG A 137 -28.01 19.36 13.29
N LYS A 138 -28.20 20.67 13.26
CA LYS A 138 -28.45 21.48 14.46
C LYS A 138 -29.79 21.07 15.08
N GLN A 139 -29.75 20.65 16.34
CA GLN A 139 -30.90 20.24 17.14
C GLN A 139 -30.47 20.18 18.61
N ASP A 140 -31.42 20.40 19.51
CA ASP A 140 -31.24 20.46 20.97
C ASP A 140 -31.57 19.13 21.68
N THR A 141 -32.10 18.16 20.94
CA THR A 141 -32.58 16.87 21.44
C THR A 141 -31.94 15.72 20.69
N ILE A 142 -31.81 14.57 21.36
CA ILE A 142 -31.16 13.36 20.82
C ILE A 142 -31.80 12.12 21.46
N GLU A 143 -31.86 11.01 20.72
CA GLU A 143 -32.26 9.70 21.23
C GLU A 143 -31.08 8.93 21.85
N ASN A 144 -31.37 7.95 22.70
CA ASN A 144 -30.35 7.16 23.36
C ASN A 144 -29.56 6.32 22.35
N GLY A 145 -28.24 6.43 22.41
CA GLY A 145 -27.31 5.71 21.54
C GLY A 145 -26.95 6.44 20.25
N GLU A 146 -27.55 7.59 19.97
CA GLU A 146 -27.15 8.43 18.84
C GLU A 146 -25.87 9.21 19.15
N THR A 147 -25.08 9.42 18.10
CA THR A 147 -23.85 10.22 18.15
C THR A 147 -24.16 11.71 18.03
N ALA A 148 -23.79 12.49 19.03
CA ALA A 148 -24.09 13.91 19.11
C ALA A 148 -22.88 14.75 19.50
N VAL A 149 -22.94 16.02 19.14
CA VAL A 149 -22.04 17.05 19.66
C VAL A 149 -22.64 17.63 20.93
N ALA A 150 -21.88 17.52 22.01
CA ALA A 150 -22.32 17.80 23.36
C ALA A 150 -21.37 18.81 24.01
N LEU A 151 -21.93 19.90 24.54
CA LEU A 151 -21.21 20.88 25.34
C LEU A 151 -21.38 20.53 26.83
N ILE A 152 -20.26 20.23 27.48
CA ILE A 152 -20.14 19.87 28.88
C ILE A 152 -19.66 21.11 29.65
N ASN A 153 -20.30 21.38 30.81
CA ASN A 153 -19.91 22.43 31.76
C ASN A 153 -19.70 23.84 31.14
N GLY A 154 -20.30 24.11 29.98
CA GLY A 154 -20.24 25.40 29.29
C GLY A 154 -18.91 25.72 28.59
N ASN A 155 -17.91 24.83 28.63
CA ASN A 155 -16.58 25.10 28.08
C ASN A 155 -15.98 23.97 27.22
N GLU A 156 -16.47 22.73 27.32
CA GLU A 156 -15.89 21.59 26.62
C GLU A 156 -16.88 20.98 25.62
N VAL A 157 -16.55 21.03 24.33
CA VAL A 157 -17.33 20.38 23.27
C VAL A 157 -16.77 18.99 23.02
N THR A 158 -17.61 17.97 23.00
CA THR A 158 -17.21 16.59 22.72
C THR A 158 -18.13 15.91 21.72
N LEU A 159 -17.61 14.87 21.08
CA LEU A 159 -18.38 13.96 20.23
C LEU A 159 -18.48 12.60 20.91
N LYS A 160 -19.71 12.18 21.27
CA LYS A 160 -19.99 10.93 21.99
C LYS A 160 -21.37 10.38 21.63
N LYS A 161 -21.61 9.09 21.91
CA LYS A 161 -22.96 8.56 22.01
C LYS A 161 -23.61 9.00 23.32
N ILE A 162 -24.82 9.53 23.24
CA ILE A 162 -25.53 10.06 24.40
C ILE A 162 -26.53 9.04 24.93
N TYR A 163 -26.51 8.79 26.23
CA TYR A 163 -27.53 7.99 26.91
C TYR A 163 -28.07 8.76 28.12
N LYS A 164 -29.35 9.10 28.10
CA LYS A 164 -30.09 9.66 29.23
C LYS A 164 -30.46 8.51 30.17
N GLU A 165 -29.86 8.52 31.37
CA GLU A 165 -30.15 7.60 32.47
C GLU A 165 -30.94 8.34 33.57
N LYS A 166 -31.57 7.63 34.51
CA LYS A 166 -32.53 8.23 35.48
C LYS A 166 -31.99 9.47 36.23
N ASN A 167 -30.71 9.48 36.60
CA ASN A 167 -30.10 10.54 37.43
C ASN A 167 -28.85 11.19 36.80
N ARG A 168 -28.52 10.86 35.54
CA ARG A 168 -27.28 11.29 34.87
C ARG A 168 -27.35 11.08 33.37
N ILE A 169 -26.42 11.69 32.65
CA ILE A 169 -26.19 11.49 31.23
C ILE A 169 -24.85 10.76 31.07
N ARG A 170 -24.86 9.65 30.36
CA ARG A 170 -23.66 8.92 29.97
C ARG A 170 -23.23 9.34 28.57
N LEU A 171 -22.01 9.84 28.48
CA LEU A 171 -21.30 10.19 27.26
C LEU A 171 -20.36 9.03 26.93
N GLN A 172 -20.82 8.17 26.04
CA GLN A 172 -20.17 6.92 25.69
C GLN A 172 -19.23 7.13 24.49
N PRO A 173 -17.92 6.92 24.63
CA PRO A 173 -17.04 6.79 23.47
C PRO A 173 -17.38 5.52 22.70
N ALA A 174 -17.27 5.58 21.38
CA ALA A 174 -17.25 4.41 20.52
C ALA A 174 -15.79 4.03 20.23
N ASN A 175 -15.07 3.75 21.32
CA ASN A 175 -13.69 3.27 21.33
C ASN A 175 -13.53 2.39 22.59
N PRO A 176 -13.17 1.10 22.45
CA PRO A 176 -13.13 0.16 23.57
C PRO A 176 -12.05 0.50 24.60
N ASN A 177 -11.05 1.32 24.22
CA ASN A 177 -9.95 1.72 25.10
C ASN A 177 -10.28 2.95 25.96
N LEU A 178 -11.43 3.59 25.75
CA LEU A 178 -11.84 4.80 26.47
C LEU A 178 -13.04 4.53 27.40
N LYS A 179 -12.99 5.11 28.60
CA LYS A 179 -14.07 4.95 29.59
C LYS A 179 -15.21 5.94 29.33
N PRO A 180 -16.48 5.56 29.63
CA PRO A 180 -17.60 6.48 29.55
C PRO A 180 -17.46 7.63 30.55
N LEU A 181 -17.88 8.83 30.14
CA LEU A 181 -17.97 10.00 31.02
C LEU A 181 -19.42 10.17 31.48
N PHE A 182 -19.62 10.47 32.76
CA PHE A 182 -20.94 10.67 33.35
C PHE A 182 -21.09 12.09 33.85
N VAL A 183 -22.14 12.79 33.39
CA VAL A 183 -22.41 14.19 33.72
C VAL A 183 -23.86 14.36 34.17
N LYS A 184 -24.16 15.40 34.95
CA LYS A 184 -25.55 15.70 35.36
C LYS A 184 -26.34 16.30 34.21
N ASN A 185 -25.74 17.27 33.52
CA ASN A 185 -26.35 18.02 32.43
C ASN A 185 -25.35 18.17 31.28
N VAL A 186 -25.87 18.26 30.06
CA VAL A 186 -25.11 18.54 28.85
C VAL A 186 -26.00 19.34 27.91
N ILE A 187 -25.42 20.25 27.13
CA ILE A 187 -26.15 20.97 26.09
C ILE A 187 -25.87 20.28 24.75
N ILE A 188 -26.92 19.79 24.09
CA ILE A 188 -26.78 19.18 22.77
C ILE A 188 -26.73 20.30 21.73
N GLN A 189 -25.68 20.31 20.91
CA GLN A 189 -25.51 21.30 19.83
C GLN A 189 -25.96 20.74 18.47
N GLY A 190 -25.99 19.41 18.34
CA GLY A 190 -26.58 18.76 17.18
C GLY A 190 -26.27 17.28 17.07
N LYS A 191 -26.96 16.63 16.14
CA LYS A 191 -26.81 15.20 15.83
C LYS A 191 -25.87 15.01 14.66
N VAL A 192 -24.93 14.07 14.76
CA VAL A 192 -24.12 13.66 13.61
C VAL A 192 -24.99 12.87 12.65
N ILE A 193 -25.07 13.33 11.40
CA ILE A 193 -25.85 12.66 10.34
C ILE A 193 -24.97 11.97 9.31
N SER A 194 -23.72 12.41 9.18
CA SER A 194 -22.76 11.83 8.26
C SER A 194 -21.35 12.18 8.71
N ALA A 195 -20.39 11.31 8.39
CA ALA A 195 -18.97 11.61 8.45
C ALA A 195 -18.40 11.35 7.06
N PHE A 196 -17.53 12.23 6.60
CA PHE A 196 -16.78 12.00 5.39
C PHE A 196 -15.31 12.33 5.62
N ARG A 197 -14.47 11.51 5.00
CA ARG A 197 -13.04 11.73 4.93
C ARG A 197 -12.78 12.50 3.67
N ASN A 198 -12.13 13.65 3.79
CA ASN A 198 -11.72 14.37 2.59
C ASN A 198 -10.48 13.68 2.01
N ILE A 199 -10.69 12.74 1.10
CA ILE A 199 -9.62 11.99 0.43
C ILE A 199 -8.86 12.92 -0.56
N GLU A 200 -9.44 14.08 -0.89
CA GLU A 200 -8.82 15.10 -1.77
C GLU A 200 -7.58 15.77 -1.15
N LYS A 201 -7.37 15.69 0.17
CA LYS A 201 -6.14 16.20 0.79
C LYS A 201 -4.88 15.42 0.47
N ILE A 202 -5.02 14.19 -0.08
CA ILE A 202 -3.86 13.44 -0.60
C ILE A 202 -3.34 14.10 -1.89
N GLU A 203 -4.14 14.90 -2.60
CA GLU A 203 -3.72 15.54 -3.86
C GLU A 203 -3.26 17.01 -3.68
N GLU A 204 -3.69 17.71 -2.62
CA GLU A 204 -3.29 19.11 -2.37
C GLU A 204 -2.02 19.27 -1.51
N GLU A 205 -1.73 18.36 -0.57
CA GLU A 205 -0.42 18.33 0.12
C GLU A 205 0.73 18.01 -0.84
N ASP A 206 0.43 17.26 -1.90
CA ASP A 206 1.34 16.98 -3.03
C ASP A 206 1.67 18.22 -3.88
N THR A 207 0.96 19.34 -3.69
CA THR A 207 1.14 20.58 -4.45
C THR A 207 1.74 21.70 -3.60
N ILE A 208 1.42 21.77 -2.30
CA ILE A 208 1.97 22.78 -1.37
C ILE A 208 3.41 22.45 -0.94
N LEU A 209 3.78 21.16 -0.85
CA LEU A 209 5.18 20.76 -0.65
C LEU A 209 6.08 21.04 -1.87
N LYS A 210 5.51 21.43 -3.03
CA LYS A 210 6.26 21.74 -4.25
C LYS A 210 6.63 23.22 -4.43
N SER A 211 6.11 24.13 -3.60
CA SER A 211 6.39 25.58 -3.74
C SER A 211 7.40 26.15 -2.74
N ASP A 212 7.55 25.58 -1.54
CA ASP A 212 8.39 26.19 -0.49
C ASP A 212 9.76 25.53 -0.25
N GLU A 213 10.15 24.53 -1.03
CA GLU A 213 11.55 24.03 -1.08
C GLU A 213 12.30 24.38 -2.38
N LYS A 214 11.74 25.27 -3.21
CA LYS A 214 12.50 25.90 -4.31
C LYS A 214 13.30 27.10 -3.83
N SER A 215 14.18 26.92 -2.85
CA SER A 215 15.31 27.85 -2.60
C SER A 215 16.32 27.35 -1.57
N LYS A 216 16.71 26.08 -1.61
CA LYS A 216 18.08 25.72 -1.20
C LYS A 216 18.68 24.87 -2.30
N GLY A 217 19.62 25.46 -3.03
CA GLY A 217 20.32 24.80 -4.12
C GLY A 217 20.88 23.46 -3.63
N LEU A 218 20.30 22.37 -4.11
CA LEU A 218 21.00 21.10 -4.20
C LEU A 218 22.02 21.27 -5.32
N ALA A 219 23.16 21.87 -4.97
CA ALA A 219 24.40 21.45 -5.61
C ALA A 219 24.38 19.91 -5.60
N ALA A 220 24.66 19.29 -6.74
CA ALA A 220 24.83 17.85 -6.83
C ALA A 220 25.93 17.45 -5.83
N ILE A 221 25.53 17.05 -4.62
CA ILE A 221 26.44 16.42 -3.68
C ILE A 221 26.70 15.07 -4.32
N GLU A 222 27.86 14.93 -4.93
CA GLU A 222 28.39 13.66 -5.39
C GLU A 222 28.43 12.73 -4.17
N GLN A 223 27.40 11.87 -4.02
CA GLN A 223 27.33 10.97 -2.88
C GLN A 223 28.49 9.99 -2.98
N LYS A 224 29.46 10.15 -2.09
CA LYS A 224 30.66 9.32 -2.06
C LYS A 224 30.26 7.86 -1.81
N HIS A 225 30.71 6.98 -2.70
CA HIS A 225 30.50 5.53 -2.54
C HIS A 225 31.12 5.06 -1.21
N TYR A 226 30.41 4.20 -0.48
CA TYR A 226 30.99 3.49 0.67
C TYR A 226 32.04 2.49 0.21
N PHE A 227 31.75 1.82 -0.92
CA PHE A 227 32.65 0.90 -1.60
C PHE A 227 32.36 0.94 -3.11
N ASN A 228 33.40 0.83 -3.93
CA ASN A 228 33.26 0.75 -5.38
C ASN A 228 34.43 -0.05 -5.97
N ARG A 229 34.15 -1.22 -6.52
CA ARG A 229 35.14 -2.03 -7.26
C ARG A 229 34.43 -2.97 -8.24
N ASN A 230 34.95 -3.09 -9.46
CA ASN A 230 34.50 -4.05 -10.47
C ASN A 230 32.97 -4.07 -10.67
N ASN A 231 32.34 -2.90 -10.81
CA ASN A 231 30.90 -2.73 -10.95
C ASN A 231 30.05 -3.22 -9.75
N PHE A 232 30.68 -3.41 -8.60
CA PHE A 232 30.03 -3.64 -7.32
C PHE A 232 30.14 -2.37 -6.47
N VAL A 233 29.02 -1.66 -6.32
CA VAL A 233 28.96 -0.38 -5.61
C VAL A 233 28.08 -0.51 -4.37
N LEU A 234 28.52 0.05 -3.25
CA LEU A 234 27.74 0.14 -2.01
C LEU A 234 27.61 1.59 -1.56
N TYR A 235 26.43 1.92 -1.06
CA TYR A 235 26.13 3.20 -0.43
C TYR A 235 25.69 3.00 1.03
N HIS A 236 26.27 3.80 1.92
CA HIS A 236 25.80 3.93 3.30
C HIS A 236 24.79 5.09 3.34
N SER A 237 23.51 4.78 3.18
CA SER A 237 22.45 5.78 3.03
C SER A 237 21.09 5.18 3.39
N ASP A 238 20.14 6.06 3.70
CA ASP A 238 18.72 5.75 3.59
C ASP A 238 18.37 5.39 2.13
N CYS A 239 17.50 4.39 1.97
CA CYS A 239 17.16 3.82 0.68
C CYS A 239 16.31 4.75 -0.18
N VAL A 240 15.35 5.47 0.41
CA VAL A 240 14.48 6.40 -0.32
C VAL A 240 15.31 7.57 -0.83
N SER A 241 16.13 8.15 0.05
CA SER A 241 17.04 9.26 -0.26
C SER A 241 17.99 8.90 -1.41
N MET A 242 18.60 7.71 -1.34
CA MET A 242 19.50 7.22 -2.39
C MET A 242 18.75 6.93 -3.69
N LEU A 243 17.60 6.25 -3.64
CA LEU A 243 16.80 5.99 -4.83
C LEU A 243 16.33 7.30 -5.48
N ASN A 244 16.03 8.35 -4.71
CA ASN A 244 15.64 9.66 -5.23
C ASN A 244 16.81 10.43 -5.88
N SER A 245 18.04 10.21 -5.44
CA SER A 245 19.23 10.83 -6.06
C SER A 245 19.63 10.16 -7.38
N MET A 246 19.23 8.91 -7.61
CA MET A 246 19.55 8.18 -8.84
C MET A 246 18.85 8.77 -10.09
N LYS A 247 19.42 8.51 -11.26
CA LYS A 247 18.80 8.88 -12.53
C LYS A 247 17.49 8.11 -12.74
N GLU A 248 16.48 8.76 -13.29
CA GLU A 248 15.25 8.08 -13.72
C GLU A 248 15.54 7.08 -14.85
N ASN A 249 14.82 5.96 -14.91
CA ASN A 249 14.92 4.98 -16.00
C ASN A 249 16.36 4.48 -16.23
N SER A 250 17.12 4.24 -15.15
CA SER A 250 18.51 3.80 -15.23
C SER A 250 18.74 2.36 -14.76
N VAL A 251 17.77 1.75 -14.07
CA VAL A 251 17.89 0.44 -13.42
C VAL A 251 17.12 -0.63 -14.18
N ASP A 252 17.71 -1.81 -14.38
CA ASP A 252 17.11 -2.91 -15.12
C ASP A 252 16.27 -3.81 -14.20
N MET A 253 16.79 -4.11 -13.01
CA MET A 253 16.09 -4.92 -12.02
C MET A 253 16.33 -4.39 -10.60
N ILE A 254 15.28 -4.39 -9.79
CA ILE A 254 15.38 -4.19 -8.34
C ILE A 254 15.04 -5.49 -7.64
N PHE A 255 15.87 -5.91 -6.69
CA PHE A 255 15.49 -6.90 -5.68
C PHE A 255 15.42 -6.19 -4.34
N ALA A 256 14.30 -6.32 -3.62
CA ALA A 256 14.11 -5.73 -2.32
C ALA A 256 13.74 -6.80 -1.29
N ASP A 257 14.51 -6.88 -0.21
CA ASP A 257 14.19 -7.63 1.00
C ASP A 257 13.94 -6.65 2.15
N PRO A 258 12.80 -5.91 2.13
CA PRO A 258 12.54 -4.85 3.09
C PRO A 258 12.38 -5.41 4.51
N PRO A 259 12.44 -4.55 5.54
CA PRO A 259 12.05 -4.92 6.90
C PRO A 259 10.67 -5.61 6.94
N TYR A 260 10.56 -6.66 7.76
CA TYR A 260 9.34 -7.44 7.89
C TYR A 260 8.48 -6.99 9.09
N LEU A 261 9.03 -6.08 9.90
CA LEU A 261 8.37 -5.45 11.04
C LEU A 261 7.99 -6.47 12.14
N LEU A 262 8.86 -7.46 12.35
CA LEU A 262 8.64 -8.61 13.23
C LEU A 262 9.17 -8.43 14.64
N SER A 263 9.95 -7.39 14.90
CA SER A 263 10.59 -7.15 16.20
C SER A 263 9.56 -6.62 17.19
N ASN A 264 8.83 -7.55 17.81
CA ASN A 264 7.73 -7.28 18.74
C ASN A 264 7.99 -7.81 20.16
N GLY A 265 9.20 -8.31 20.44
CA GLY A 265 9.54 -8.91 21.73
C GLY A 265 8.92 -10.30 21.98
N GLY A 266 8.34 -10.92 20.94
CA GLY A 266 7.85 -12.29 20.95
C GLY A 266 9.00 -13.31 21.02
N PHE A 267 8.67 -14.60 20.85
CA PHE A 267 9.67 -15.66 20.97
C PHE A 267 9.68 -16.57 19.73
N SER A 268 10.87 -16.95 19.27
CA SER A 268 11.14 -17.88 18.17
C SER A 268 12.06 -19.01 18.65
N VAL A 269 12.48 -19.88 17.73
CA VAL A 269 13.34 -21.04 17.99
C VAL A 269 14.65 -20.88 17.26
N HIS A 270 15.76 -21.03 17.98
CA HIS A 270 17.07 -21.17 17.39
C HIS A 270 17.78 -22.37 18.02
N ALA A 271 18.21 -23.33 17.19
CA ALA A 271 18.88 -24.56 17.65
C ALA A 271 18.11 -25.30 18.76
N GLY A 272 16.78 -25.39 18.64
CA GLY A 272 15.92 -26.06 19.62
C GLY A 272 15.67 -25.29 20.92
N ARG A 273 16.18 -24.05 21.05
CA ARG A 273 15.98 -23.19 22.23
C ARG A 273 15.10 -22.00 21.91
N ARG A 274 14.30 -21.58 22.88
CA ARG A 274 13.48 -20.36 22.81
C ARG A 274 14.40 -19.13 22.80
N VAL A 275 14.23 -18.27 21.82
CA VAL A 275 14.97 -17.00 21.65
C VAL A 275 13.98 -15.85 21.46
N SER A 276 14.35 -14.62 21.84
CA SER A 276 13.53 -13.44 21.55
C SER A 276 13.51 -13.13 20.04
N VAL A 277 12.38 -12.64 19.52
CA VAL A 277 12.28 -12.09 18.16
C VAL A 277 12.64 -10.61 18.23
N ASP A 278 13.92 -10.35 18.03
CA ASP A 278 14.48 -9.01 17.84
C ASP A 278 15.49 -9.09 16.70
N LYS A 279 15.12 -8.52 15.55
CA LYS A 279 15.96 -8.50 14.34
C LYS A 279 16.72 -7.18 14.22
N GLY A 280 16.39 -6.18 15.04
CA GLY A 280 16.93 -4.82 15.03
C GLY A 280 15.82 -3.75 15.11
N GLU A 281 16.19 -2.52 15.48
CA GLU A 281 15.26 -1.38 15.55
C GLU A 281 14.57 -1.09 14.21
N TRP A 282 15.25 -1.33 13.09
CA TRP A 282 14.72 -1.17 11.72
C TRP A 282 13.57 -2.14 11.39
N ASP A 283 13.36 -3.19 12.19
CA ASP A 283 12.34 -4.21 12.00
C ASP A 283 11.19 -4.08 13.04
N LYS A 284 11.04 -2.92 13.69
CA LYS A 284 9.90 -2.63 14.58
C LYS A 284 8.77 -1.92 13.83
N SER A 285 7.54 -2.38 14.03
CA SER A 285 6.34 -1.72 13.48
C SER A 285 6.10 -0.37 14.15
N ASN A 286 5.72 0.63 13.35
CA ASN A 286 5.28 1.95 13.82
C ASN A 286 3.76 2.13 13.69
N GLY A 287 3.03 1.04 13.47
CA GLY A 287 1.59 0.99 13.22
C GLY A 287 1.25 0.86 11.74
N LEU A 288 0.14 0.17 11.46
CA LEU A 288 -0.25 -0.27 10.11
C LEU A 288 -0.17 0.83 9.03
N LYS A 289 -0.63 2.05 9.33
CA LYS A 289 -0.62 3.17 8.37
C LYS A 289 0.81 3.59 8.03
N LYS A 290 1.66 3.79 9.04
CA LYS A 290 3.06 4.22 8.87
C LYS A 290 3.90 3.14 8.17
N ASP A 291 3.63 1.88 8.52
CA ASP A 291 4.28 0.73 7.89
C ASP A 291 3.95 0.66 6.38
N PHE A 292 2.68 0.87 6.02
CA PHE A 292 2.27 0.96 4.63
C PHE A 292 2.85 2.19 3.91
N GLU A 293 2.85 3.36 4.54
CA GLU A 293 3.43 4.60 4.00
C GLU A 293 4.92 4.40 3.68
N PHE A 294 5.68 3.79 4.60
CA PHE A 294 7.06 3.40 4.35
C PHE A 294 7.19 2.50 3.12
N HIS A 295 6.38 1.44 3.03
CA HIS A 295 6.41 0.55 1.87
C HIS A 295 6.10 1.29 0.56
N LEU A 296 5.09 2.15 0.56
CA LEU A 296 4.70 2.92 -0.61
C LEU A 296 5.81 3.87 -1.08
N GLU A 297 6.45 4.58 -0.16
CA GLU A 297 7.47 5.59 -0.44
C GLU A 297 8.67 5.00 -1.20
N TRP A 298 9.29 3.94 -0.67
CA TRP A 298 10.44 3.33 -1.34
C TRP A 298 10.04 2.60 -2.63
N ILE A 299 8.82 2.03 -2.71
CA ILE A 299 8.32 1.40 -3.95
C ILE A 299 8.12 2.44 -5.06
N GLN A 300 7.64 3.64 -4.73
CA GLN A 300 7.52 4.75 -5.67
C GLN A 300 8.89 5.24 -6.15
N ALA A 301 9.85 5.40 -5.23
CA ALA A 301 11.22 5.75 -5.57
C ALA A 301 11.88 4.68 -6.48
N ALA A 302 11.67 3.40 -6.15
CA ALA A 302 12.12 2.25 -6.96
C ALA A 302 11.49 2.26 -8.36
N ARG A 303 10.20 2.57 -8.47
CA ARG A 303 9.53 2.69 -9.77
C ARG A 303 10.15 3.77 -10.65
N ARG A 304 10.48 4.92 -10.07
CA ARG A 304 11.07 6.06 -10.80
C ARG A 304 12.38 5.63 -11.47
N VAL A 305 13.27 4.97 -10.73
CA VAL A 305 14.60 4.60 -11.24
C VAL A 305 14.60 3.41 -12.20
N LEU A 306 13.60 2.52 -12.12
CA LEU A 306 13.46 1.40 -13.07
C LEU A 306 13.24 1.90 -14.49
N LYS A 307 13.90 1.27 -15.47
CA LYS A 307 13.60 1.45 -16.90
C LYS A 307 12.16 1.03 -17.21
N PRO A 308 11.55 1.49 -18.31
CA PRO A 308 10.19 1.08 -18.71
C PRO A 308 9.98 -0.45 -18.75
N HIS A 309 10.99 -1.19 -19.20
CA HIS A 309 11.01 -2.66 -19.25
C HIS A 309 11.51 -3.33 -17.97
N GLY A 310 11.94 -2.55 -16.98
CA GLY A 310 12.54 -3.06 -15.76
C GLY A 310 11.54 -3.76 -14.85
N THR A 311 12.05 -4.65 -14.01
CA THR A 311 11.23 -5.41 -13.05
C THR A 311 11.70 -5.24 -11.62
N ILE A 312 10.77 -5.43 -10.69
CA ILE A 312 11.02 -5.45 -9.27
C ILE A 312 10.64 -6.82 -8.70
N TRP A 313 11.50 -7.32 -7.82
CA TRP A 313 11.27 -8.46 -6.95
C TRP A 313 11.20 -7.98 -5.51
N ILE A 314 10.14 -8.36 -4.77
CA ILE A 314 9.99 -8.02 -3.35
C ILE A 314 9.82 -9.31 -2.55
N SER A 315 10.69 -9.55 -1.58
CA SER A 315 10.58 -10.66 -0.65
C SER A 315 9.80 -10.25 0.60
N GLY A 316 9.04 -11.18 1.17
CA GLY A 316 8.32 -10.93 2.41
C GLY A 316 7.74 -12.18 3.04
N THR A 317 7.30 -12.02 4.28
CA THR A 317 6.40 -12.99 4.94
C THR A 317 4.98 -12.43 4.92
N TYR A 318 4.01 -13.22 5.37
CA TYR A 318 2.62 -12.77 5.51
C TYR A 318 2.43 -11.52 6.40
N HIS A 319 3.44 -11.10 7.16
CA HIS A 319 3.40 -9.89 8.00
C HIS A 319 3.56 -8.60 7.18
N SER A 320 4.35 -8.62 6.11
CA SER A 320 4.68 -7.45 5.30
C SER A 320 4.25 -7.57 3.83
N ILE A 321 4.20 -8.79 3.28
CA ILE A 321 4.05 -8.97 1.83
C ILE A 321 2.70 -8.50 1.28
N TYR A 322 1.63 -8.54 2.07
CA TYR A 322 0.32 -8.02 1.65
C TYR A 322 0.33 -6.49 1.54
N GLN A 323 1.00 -5.81 2.47
CA GLN A 323 1.18 -4.35 2.40
C GLN A 323 2.06 -3.98 1.20
N CYS A 324 3.16 -4.70 1.00
CA CYS A 324 4.01 -4.52 -0.19
C CYS A 324 3.24 -4.77 -1.49
N GLY A 325 2.45 -5.84 -1.56
CA GLY A 325 1.64 -6.17 -2.74
C GLY A 325 0.62 -5.08 -3.07
N PHE A 326 -0.05 -4.53 -2.06
CA PHE A 326 -0.95 -3.40 -2.25
C PHE A 326 -0.21 -2.14 -2.68
N ALA A 327 0.94 -1.82 -2.05
CA ALA A 327 1.76 -0.67 -2.42
C ALA A 327 2.29 -0.76 -3.86
N VAL A 328 2.70 -1.94 -4.33
CA VAL A 328 3.09 -2.22 -5.73
C VAL A 328 1.95 -1.88 -6.70
N GLN A 329 0.70 -2.24 -6.36
CA GLN A 329 -0.46 -1.93 -7.19
C GLN A 329 -0.80 -0.43 -7.18
N VAL A 330 -0.76 0.21 -6.01
CA VAL A 330 -0.95 1.67 -5.86
C VAL A 330 0.10 2.44 -6.68
N ALA A 331 1.35 1.99 -6.66
CA ALA A 331 2.43 2.51 -7.49
C ALA A 331 2.31 2.13 -8.98
N LYS A 332 1.21 1.49 -9.42
CA LYS A 332 0.91 1.17 -10.83
C LYS A 332 1.89 0.20 -11.50
N PHE A 333 2.56 -0.65 -10.72
CA PHE A 333 3.23 -1.82 -11.29
C PHE A 333 2.22 -2.86 -11.77
N HIS A 334 2.65 -3.73 -12.68
CA HIS A 334 1.88 -4.90 -13.07
C HIS A 334 2.55 -6.15 -12.49
N ILE A 335 1.89 -6.79 -11.53
CA ILE A 335 2.34 -8.05 -10.92
C ILE A 335 2.27 -9.15 -11.98
N LEU A 336 3.37 -9.89 -12.13
CA LEU A 336 3.54 -11.01 -13.05
C LEU A 336 3.27 -12.33 -12.33
N ASN A 337 3.91 -12.53 -11.18
CA ASN A 337 3.74 -13.71 -10.34
C ASN A 337 3.95 -13.36 -8.86
N ASP A 338 3.23 -14.05 -8.00
CA ASP A 338 3.70 -14.38 -6.66
C ASP A 338 4.39 -15.74 -6.70
N ILE A 339 5.52 -15.85 -5.99
CA ILE A 339 6.30 -17.08 -5.91
C ILE A 339 6.42 -17.48 -4.44
N ALA A 340 6.04 -18.72 -4.13
CA ALA A 340 6.26 -19.30 -2.82
C ALA A 340 7.66 -19.93 -2.76
N TRP A 341 8.57 -19.28 -2.04
CA TRP A 341 9.83 -19.91 -1.65
C TRP A 341 9.55 -20.84 -0.46
N PHE A 342 9.32 -22.11 -0.77
CA PHE A 342 9.15 -23.17 0.21
C PHE A 342 10.51 -23.59 0.77
N LYS A 343 10.57 -23.74 2.10
CA LYS A 343 11.76 -24.12 2.87
C LYS A 343 11.53 -25.53 3.45
N PRO A 344 12.04 -26.60 2.79
CA PRO A 344 11.81 -27.97 3.24
C PRO A 344 12.24 -28.23 4.69
N ASN A 345 13.28 -27.53 5.16
CA ASN A 345 13.85 -27.66 6.50
C ASN A 345 13.50 -26.48 7.41
N ALA A 346 12.26 -25.98 7.34
CA ALA A 346 11.81 -24.88 8.20
C ALA A 346 11.81 -25.27 9.69
N SER A 347 12.13 -24.31 10.56
CA SER A 347 12.09 -24.54 12.02
C SER A 347 10.66 -24.79 12.50
N PRO A 348 10.42 -25.74 13.40
CA PRO A 348 9.08 -26.08 13.86
C PRO A 348 8.46 -24.94 14.67
N ASN A 349 7.13 -24.86 14.63
CA ASN A 349 6.36 -23.95 15.48
C ASN A 349 6.17 -24.54 16.90
N LEU A 350 6.87 -24.01 17.91
CA LEU A 350 6.76 -24.49 19.29
C LEU A 350 5.50 -24.04 20.03
N SER A 351 4.74 -23.09 19.50
CA SER A 351 3.49 -22.68 20.15
C SER A 351 2.39 -23.73 19.99
N CYS A 352 2.48 -24.56 18.94
CA CYS A 352 1.47 -25.53 18.53
C CYS A 352 0.06 -24.94 18.33
N ARG A 353 -0.07 -23.62 18.16
CA ARG A 353 -1.35 -22.92 17.99
C ARG A 353 -1.74 -22.73 16.52
N TYR A 354 -0.77 -22.82 15.62
CA TYR A 354 -0.93 -22.58 14.18
C TYR A 354 0.21 -23.25 13.41
N PHE A 355 0.08 -23.28 12.08
CA PHE A 355 1.03 -23.96 11.20
C PHE A 355 2.46 -23.42 11.29
N THR A 356 3.42 -24.27 10.95
CA THR A 356 4.83 -23.88 10.82
C THR A 356 5.01 -22.93 9.64
N ALA A 357 5.65 -21.79 9.89
CA ALA A 357 6.01 -20.83 8.83
C ALA A 357 7.14 -21.42 7.96
N SER A 358 6.75 -22.15 6.92
CA SER A 358 7.65 -22.92 6.05
C SER A 358 7.90 -22.29 4.68
N HIS A 359 7.41 -21.07 4.44
CA HIS A 359 7.69 -20.36 3.19
C HIS A 359 7.79 -18.85 3.39
N GLU A 360 8.41 -18.19 2.41
CA GLU A 360 8.32 -16.76 2.17
C GLU A 360 7.71 -16.53 0.78
N THR A 361 7.15 -15.35 0.56
CA THR A 361 6.55 -14.95 -0.72
C THR A 361 7.46 -13.96 -1.41
N LEU A 362 7.67 -14.15 -2.72
CA LEU A 362 8.39 -13.24 -3.60
C LEU A 362 7.38 -12.68 -4.61
N LEU A 363 7.20 -11.37 -4.64
CA LEU A 363 6.39 -10.69 -5.65
C LEU A 363 7.28 -10.26 -6.80
N TRP A 364 6.92 -10.66 -8.02
CA TRP A 364 7.57 -10.18 -9.24
C TRP A 364 6.63 -9.27 -10.01
N ALA A 365 7.08 -8.07 -10.33
CA ALA A 365 6.26 -7.09 -11.05
C ALA A 365 7.09 -6.30 -12.07
N ARG A 366 6.48 -5.92 -13.19
CA ARG A 366 7.08 -5.03 -14.19
C ARG A 366 6.61 -3.58 -14.00
N LYS A 367 7.49 -2.62 -14.32
CA LYS A 367 7.18 -1.18 -14.24
C LYS A 367 5.98 -0.84 -15.13
N ASP A 368 6.09 -1.03 -16.44
CA ASP A 368 5.03 -0.66 -17.37
C ASP A 368 4.27 -1.87 -17.89
N LYS A 369 2.93 -1.83 -17.78
CA LYS A 369 2.03 -2.93 -18.15
C LYS A 369 2.19 -3.38 -19.61
N ASN A 370 2.59 -2.50 -20.51
CA ASN A 370 2.73 -2.82 -21.94
C ASN A 370 4.18 -3.05 -22.36
N ALA A 371 5.15 -2.81 -21.49
CA ALA A 371 6.55 -3.05 -21.81
C ALA A 371 6.87 -4.55 -21.77
N LYS A 372 7.76 -4.97 -22.67
CA LYS A 372 8.37 -6.30 -22.65
C LYS A 372 9.49 -6.30 -21.63
N HIS A 373 9.36 -7.10 -20.58
CA HIS A 373 10.41 -7.31 -19.58
C HIS A 373 11.31 -8.47 -19.99
N ALA A 374 12.50 -8.54 -19.40
CA ALA A 374 13.37 -9.70 -19.54
C ALA A 374 12.76 -10.91 -18.79
N PHE A 375 12.64 -12.02 -19.50
CA PHE A 375 12.33 -13.32 -18.91
C PHE A 375 13.02 -14.43 -19.70
N ASP A 376 14.08 -15.02 -19.15
CA ASP A 376 14.79 -16.14 -19.78
C ASP A 376 14.03 -17.46 -19.57
N TYR A 377 12.94 -17.61 -20.32
CA TYR A 377 12.05 -18.76 -20.23
C TYR A 377 12.77 -20.07 -20.59
N ASP A 378 13.68 -20.04 -21.57
CA ASP A 378 14.41 -21.25 -21.98
C ASP A 378 15.29 -21.77 -20.85
N LEU A 379 16.06 -20.87 -20.22
CA LEU A 379 16.86 -21.22 -19.04
C LEU A 379 16.00 -21.68 -17.86
N MET A 380 14.84 -21.05 -17.63
CA MET A 380 13.92 -21.47 -16.57
C MET A 380 13.33 -22.87 -16.82
N LYS A 381 13.11 -23.24 -18.09
CA LYS A 381 12.60 -24.56 -18.46
C LYS A 381 13.70 -25.62 -18.49
N ASN A 382 14.82 -25.34 -19.14
CA ASN A 382 15.84 -26.32 -19.52
C ASN A 382 17.10 -26.26 -18.65
N GLY A 383 17.28 -25.20 -17.86
CA GLY A 383 18.41 -25.06 -16.94
C GLY A 383 18.45 -26.14 -15.86
N ASN A 384 19.66 -26.34 -15.32
CA ASN A 384 19.91 -27.25 -14.21
C ASN A 384 19.73 -26.52 -12.88
N TRP A 385 18.81 -26.99 -12.03
CA TRP A 385 18.43 -26.38 -10.76
C TRP A 385 18.42 -27.43 -9.63
N PRO A 386 19.56 -28.08 -9.34
CA PRO A 386 19.63 -29.22 -8.42
C PRO A 386 19.25 -28.87 -6.97
N GLU A 387 19.29 -27.59 -6.62
CA GLU A 387 18.91 -27.08 -5.31
C GLU A 387 17.39 -27.01 -5.08
N ASP A 388 16.58 -27.11 -6.13
CA ASP A 388 15.12 -27.13 -6.03
C ASP A 388 14.53 -28.52 -6.27
N GLN A 389 14.06 -29.11 -5.17
CA GLN A 389 13.54 -30.47 -5.13
C GLN A 389 12.28 -30.67 -5.98
N LEU A 390 11.57 -29.59 -6.33
CA LEU A 390 10.37 -29.64 -7.16
C LEU A 390 10.65 -29.43 -8.65
N LYS A 391 11.82 -28.90 -9.03
CA LYS A 391 12.15 -28.62 -10.43
C LYS A 391 12.50 -29.90 -11.17
N LYS A 392 11.67 -30.27 -12.15
CA LYS A 392 11.91 -31.40 -13.06
C LYS A 392 12.65 -30.94 -14.34
N PRO A 393 13.66 -31.68 -14.84
CA PRO A 393 14.33 -31.38 -16.12
C PRO A 393 13.36 -31.33 -17.30
N GLY A 394 13.50 -30.35 -18.18
CA GLY A 394 12.65 -30.17 -19.38
C GLY A 394 11.23 -29.61 -19.14
N PHE A 395 10.81 -29.46 -17.88
CA PHE A 395 9.53 -28.84 -17.52
C PHE A 395 9.70 -27.37 -17.16
N GLN A 396 8.65 -26.58 -17.40
CA GLN A 396 8.61 -25.15 -17.05
C GLN A 396 8.85 -24.93 -15.55
N MET A 397 9.58 -23.86 -15.22
CA MET A 397 9.70 -23.39 -13.83
C MET A 397 8.31 -22.98 -13.31
N ARG A 398 7.96 -23.46 -12.13
CA ARG A 398 6.67 -23.17 -11.48
C ARG A 398 6.83 -22.04 -10.46
N SER A 399 5.71 -21.55 -9.92
CA SER A 399 5.68 -20.50 -8.88
C SER A 399 5.92 -21.01 -7.45
N VAL A 400 6.28 -22.29 -7.27
CA VAL A 400 6.66 -22.85 -5.96
C VAL A 400 8.07 -23.39 -6.08
N TRP A 401 9.00 -22.82 -5.32
CA TRP A 401 10.42 -23.16 -5.35
C TRP A 401 10.82 -23.79 -4.03
N ALA A 402 11.25 -25.05 -4.04
CA ALA A 402 11.61 -25.80 -2.83
C ALA A 402 13.12 -25.72 -2.59
N MET A 403 13.57 -24.64 -1.97
CA MET A 403 14.99 -24.33 -1.80
C MET A 403 15.37 -24.17 -0.32
N GLY A 404 16.58 -24.60 0.03
CA GLY A 404 17.11 -24.50 1.39
C GLY A 404 17.36 -23.06 1.86
N THR A 405 17.63 -22.91 3.16
CA THR A 405 18.11 -21.64 3.76
C THR A 405 19.62 -21.45 3.48
N PRO A 406 20.20 -20.26 3.73
CA PRO A 406 21.61 -20.03 3.40
C PRO A 406 22.53 -21.02 4.09
N LYS A 407 23.44 -21.60 3.30
CA LYS A 407 24.40 -22.63 3.69
C LYS A 407 25.42 -22.05 4.69
N ARG A 408 26.11 -22.93 5.43
CA ARG A 408 27.13 -22.52 6.41
C ARG A 408 28.27 -21.71 5.76
N ILE A 409 28.66 -22.09 4.54
CA ILE A 409 29.72 -21.41 3.78
C ILE A 409 29.36 -19.95 3.47
N GLU A 410 28.09 -19.66 3.20
CA GLU A 410 27.59 -18.30 2.91
C GLU A 410 27.67 -17.36 4.14
N LYS A 411 27.93 -17.91 5.33
CA LYS A 411 27.99 -17.19 6.63
C LYS A 411 29.41 -17.14 7.21
N LYS A 412 30.43 -17.45 6.41
CA LYS A 412 31.84 -17.56 6.83
C LYS A 412 32.35 -16.31 7.59
N PHE A 413 31.98 -15.12 7.13
CA PHE A 413 32.44 -13.84 7.71
C PHE A 413 31.51 -13.23 8.76
N GLY A 414 30.45 -13.94 9.15
CA GLY A 414 29.37 -13.44 9.99
C GLY A 414 28.01 -13.71 9.38
N LYS A 415 26.94 -13.46 10.16
CA LYS A 415 25.55 -13.66 9.73
C LYS A 415 24.77 -12.34 9.73
N HIS A 416 24.04 -12.07 8.65
CA HIS A 416 22.87 -11.20 8.71
C HIS A 416 21.67 -12.02 9.23
N PRO A 417 20.82 -11.51 10.14
CA PRO A 417 19.70 -12.27 10.72
C PRO A 417 18.74 -12.82 9.66
N THR A 418 18.58 -12.11 8.54
CA THR A 418 17.65 -12.46 7.46
C THR A 418 18.35 -12.71 6.11
N GLN A 419 19.64 -13.09 6.12
CA GLN A 419 20.38 -13.39 4.88
C GLN A 419 19.59 -14.34 3.96
N LYS A 420 19.41 -13.97 2.70
CA LYS A 420 18.80 -14.82 1.67
C LYS A 420 19.86 -15.77 1.05
N PRO A 421 19.46 -16.97 0.60
CA PRO A 421 20.39 -17.94 0.02
C PRO A 421 20.82 -17.50 -1.38
N GLU A 422 22.11 -17.66 -1.70
CA GLU A 422 22.66 -17.26 -3.00
C GLU A 422 21.94 -17.91 -4.18
N ASP A 423 21.57 -19.19 -4.06
CA ASP A 423 20.93 -19.92 -5.17
C ASP A 423 19.55 -19.33 -5.53
N LEU A 424 18.83 -18.77 -4.55
CA LEU A 424 17.56 -18.07 -4.80
C LEU A 424 17.79 -16.81 -5.64
N LEU A 425 18.79 -16.01 -5.26
CA LEU A 425 19.10 -14.77 -5.96
C LEU A 425 19.66 -15.03 -7.36
N LYS A 426 20.49 -16.07 -7.53
CA LYS A 426 20.97 -16.51 -8.85
C LYS A 426 19.80 -16.83 -9.78
N ARG A 427 18.80 -17.57 -9.30
CA ARG A 427 17.60 -17.88 -10.09
C ARG A 427 16.83 -16.62 -10.49
N ILE A 428 16.59 -15.71 -9.54
CA ILE A 428 15.88 -14.45 -9.79
C ILE A 428 16.61 -13.61 -10.85
N ILE A 429 17.92 -13.43 -10.69
CA ILE A 429 18.75 -12.63 -11.59
C ILE A 429 18.79 -13.28 -12.98
N LEU A 430 19.06 -14.58 -13.07
CA LEU A 430 19.08 -15.30 -14.34
C LEU A 430 17.73 -15.28 -15.05
N ALA A 431 16.63 -15.37 -14.30
CA ALA A 431 15.29 -15.32 -14.87
C ALA A 431 14.97 -13.96 -15.48
N SER A 432 15.42 -12.85 -14.88
CA SER A 432 14.84 -11.52 -15.13
C SER A 432 15.83 -10.43 -15.54
N THR A 433 17.06 -10.80 -15.91
CA THR A 433 18.11 -9.86 -16.39
C THR A 433 18.98 -10.48 -17.48
N ASN A 434 19.66 -9.63 -18.25
CA ASN A 434 20.74 -9.98 -19.17
C ASN A 434 22.11 -9.65 -18.56
N LYS A 435 23.20 -10.04 -19.24
CA LYS A 435 24.55 -9.58 -18.87
C LYS A 435 24.63 -8.05 -18.91
N ASP A 436 25.46 -7.47 -18.04
CA ASP A 436 25.70 -6.03 -17.90
C ASP A 436 24.51 -5.16 -17.42
N ASP A 437 23.31 -5.76 -17.28
CA ASP A 437 22.16 -5.12 -16.64
C ASP A 437 22.51 -4.64 -15.23
N LEU A 438 21.93 -3.50 -14.85
CA LEU A 438 22.08 -2.93 -13.52
C LEU A 438 21.02 -3.50 -12.57
N VAL A 439 21.50 -4.21 -11.55
CA VAL A 439 20.70 -4.69 -10.42
C VAL A 439 20.89 -3.76 -9.23
N VAL A 440 19.79 -3.31 -8.63
CA VAL A 440 19.80 -2.51 -7.39
C VAL A 440 19.13 -3.27 -6.26
N ASP A 441 19.75 -3.22 -5.08
CA ASP A 441 19.15 -3.71 -3.83
C ASP A 441 19.08 -2.56 -2.79
N PRO A 442 17.89 -2.00 -2.52
CA PRO A 442 17.72 -0.92 -1.57
C PRO A 442 17.84 -1.34 -0.10
N PHE A 443 17.90 -2.65 0.17
CA PHE A 443 18.01 -3.24 1.50
C PHE A 443 19.10 -4.32 1.50
N THR A 444 20.30 -3.96 1.02
CA THR A 444 21.30 -4.96 0.58
C THR A 444 21.78 -5.86 1.71
N GLY A 445 21.80 -5.40 2.97
CA GLY A 445 22.28 -6.15 4.12
C GLY A 445 23.69 -6.70 3.86
N SER A 446 23.81 -8.03 3.86
CA SER A 446 25.07 -8.74 3.55
C SER A 446 25.34 -8.92 2.05
N SER A 447 24.59 -8.25 1.19
CA SER A 447 24.70 -8.19 -0.28
C SER A 447 24.63 -9.52 -1.02
N THR A 448 23.77 -10.46 -0.60
CA THR A 448 23.55 -11.69 -1.39
C THR A 448 23.16 -11.38 -2.83
N THR A 449 22.31 -10.38 -3.06
CA THR A 449 21.93 -9.88 -4.39
C THR A 449 23.16 -9.45 -5.20
N GLY A 450 24.07 -8.70 -4.57
CA GLY A 450 25.31 -8.25 -5.20
C GLY A 450 26.27 -9.37 -5.53
N ILE A 451 26.48 -10.31 -4.61
CA ILE A 451 27.35 -11.48 -4.81
C ILE A 451 26.85 -12.30 -6.01
N ALA A 452 25.54 -12.57 -6.07
CA ALA A 452 24.94 -13.29 -7.19
C ALA A 452 25.01 -12.48 -8.49
N SER A 453 24.76 -11.17 -8.45
CA SER A 453 24.84 -10.29 -9.63
C SER A 453 26.25 -10.28 -10.22
N HIS A 454 27.27 -10.07 -9.39
CA HIS A 454 28.66 -10.05 -9.80
C HIS A 454 29.11 -11.37 -10.42
N LEU A 455 28.82 -12.49 -9.74
CA LEU A 455 29.13 -13.83 -10.24
C LEU A 455 28.51 -14.10 -11.62
N LEU A 456 27.33 -13.54 -11.89
CA LEU A 456 26.60 -13.71 -13.14
C LEU A 456 26.90 -12.62 -14.18
N GLY A 457 27.85 -11.72 -13.92
CA GLY A 457 28.23 -10.65 -14.84
C GLY A 457 27.17 -9.56 -15.01
N ARG A 458 26.48 -9.19 -13.93
CA ARG A 458 25.61 -8.01 -13.83
C ARG A 458 26.30 -6.93 -13.01
N ARG A 459 25.95 -5.67 -13.26
CA ARG A 459 26.39 -4.54 -12.44
C ARG A 459 25.50 -4.43 -11.22
N PHE A 460 26.06 -4.00 -10.09
CA PHE A 460 25.34 -4.01 -8.83
C PHE A 460 25.49 -2.70 -8.05
N ILE A 461 24.38 -2.24 -7.48
CA ILE A 461 24.33 -1.19 -6.46
C ILE A 461 23.57 -1.72 -5.25
N GLY A 462 24.20 -1.73 -4.08
CA GLY A 462 23.58 -2.06 -2.81
C GLY A 462 23.49 -0.84 -1.89
N ILE A 463 22.38 -0.70 -1.17
CA ILE A 463 22.11 0.40 -0.25
C ILE A 463 21.76 -0.18 1.11
N ASP A 464 22.41 0.31 2.17
CA ASP A 464 22.08 -0.05 3.55
C ASP A 464 22.39 1.09 4.52
N THR A 465 21.66 1.15 5.64
CA THR A 465 21.89 2.12 6.71
C THR A 465 22.87 1.62 7.77
N GLU A 466 23.17 0.32 7.80
CA GLU A 466 24.03 -0.33 8.81
C GLU A 466 25.43 -0.64 8.26
N LYS A 467 26.43 0.16 8.65
CA LYS A 467 27.83 -0.02 8.22
C LYS A 467 28.37 -1.44 8.42
N LYS A 468 28.03 -2.08 9.53
CA LYS A 468 28.47 -3.45 9.84
C LYS A 468 28.07 -4.48 8.76
N TYR A 469 26.95 -4.27 8.09
CA TYR A 469 26.47 -5.17 7.02
C TYR A 469 27.11 -4.83 5.68
N LEU A 470 27.40 -3.55 5.42
CA LEU A 470 28.23 -3.14 4.30
C LEU A 470 29.66 -3.70 4.41
N ASP A 471 30.27 -3.67 5.60
CA ASP A 471 31.59 -4.26 5.84
C ASP A 471 31.60 -5.78 5.63
N LEU A 472 30.53 -6.46 6.06
CA LEU A 472 30.32 -7.88 5.80
C LEU A 472 30.20 -8.16 4.29
N SER A 473 29.48 -7.29 3.57
CA SER A 473 29.31 -7.37 2.11
C SER A 473 30.66 -7.26 1.39
N ILE A 474 31.52 -6.32 1.80
CA ILE A 474 32.86 -6.14 1.25
C ILE A 474 33.69 -7.42 1.45
N LYS A 475 33.68 -8.01 2.66
CA LYS A 475 34.42 -9.27 2.93
C LYS A 475 33.97 -10.42 2.04
N ARG A 476 32.65 -10.58 1.85
CA ARG A 476 32.09 -11.60 0.95
C ARG A 476 32.50 -11.36 -0.51
N PHE A 477 32.46 -10.11 -0.95
CA PHE A 477 32.86 -9.73 -2.30
C PHE A 477 34.36 -9.98 -2.55
N GLU A 478 35.23 -9.62 -1.62
CA GLU A 478 36.67 -9.85 -1.73
C GLU A 478 37.05 -11.35 -1.69
N GLU A 479 36.27 -12.20 -1.01
CA GLU A 479 36.41 -13.64 -1.14
C GLU A 479 36.01 -14.14 -2.53
N LEU A 480 34.86 -13.70 -3.05
CA LEU A 480 34.42 -14.05 -4.39
C LEU A 480 35.47 -13.66 -5.45
N GLU A 481 35.99 -12.44 -5.37
CA GLU A 481 37.04 -11.93 -6.26
C GLU A 481 38.32 -12.78 -6.23
N ARG A 482 38.75 -13.21 -5.04
CA ARG A 482 39.91 -14.10 -4.91
C ARG A 482 39.65 -15.47 -5.54
N ASN A 483 38.46 -16.03 -5.33
CA ASN A 483 38.09 -17.34 -5.88
C ASN A 483 37.95 -17.29 -7.41
N LEU A 484 37.43 -16.20 -7.97
CA LEU A 484 37.33 -16.02 -9.42
C LEU A 484 38.72 -15.87 -10.08
N LYS A 485 39.69 -15.26 -9.38
CA LYS A 485 41.07 -15.15 -9.86
C LYS A 485 41.86 -16.46 -9.74
N ASN A 486 41.52 -17.32 -8.78
CA ASN A 486 42.16 -18.60 -8.53
C ASN A 486 41.14 -19.75 -8.51
N PRO A 487 40.67 -20.23 -9.67
CA PRO A 487 39.61 -21.24 -9.76
C PRO A 487 40.01 -22.64 -9.22
N SER A 488 41.29 -22.82 -8.86
CA SER A 488 41.92 -24.12 -8.58
C SER A 488 41.99 -24.50 -7.10
N ASN A 489 41.28 -23.83 -6.20
CA ASN A 489 41.22 -24.14 -4.76
C ASN A 489 39.82 -24.53 -4.28
#